data_AF-A0A6V7M834-F1
#
_entry.id   AF-A0A6V7M834-F1
#
_cell.length_a   1.000
_cell.length_b   1.000
_cell.length_c   1.000
_cell.angle_alpha   90.00
_cell.angle_beta   90.00
_cell.angle_gamma   90.00
#
_symmetry.space_group_name_H-M   'P 1'
#
loop_
_entity.id
_entity.type
_entity.pdbx_description
1 polymer ?
#
loop_
_entity_poly.entity_id
_entity_poly.type
_entity_poly.pdbx_seq_one_letter_code
_entity_poly.pdbx_strand_id
1 'polypeptide(L)'
;FKSMAAHNQLVDYLEEQFSGYYMRRPINVWMTSLEEIWASGRRLIIGYDYSSIVSTRSSVWPQVGQQWGNVRTISTLYKHLSKIERQASDDSFT
;
A
#
# COMPACT_ATOMS: atom_id res chain seq x y z
N PHE A 1 -5.91 5.05 -15.35
CA PHE A 1 -5.99 4.07 -16.44
C PHE A 1 -7.27 4.28 -17.23
N LYS A 2 -7.30 3.86 -18.50
CA LYS A 2 -8.42 4.15 -19.40
C LYS A 2 -9.57 3.12 -19.35
N SER A 3 -9.40 1.96 -18.70
CA SER A 3 -10.46 0.94 -18.53
C SER A 3 -10.10 -0.11 -17.46
N MET A 4 -11.10 -0.86 -16.97
CA MET A 4 -10.90 -2.02 -16.08
C MET A 4 -10.06 -3.13 -16.73
N ALA A 5 -10.19 -3.32 -18.05
CA ALA A 5 -9.39 -4.29 -18.79
C ALA A 5 -7.89 -3.93 -18.74
N ALA A 6 -7.54 -2.66 -18.90
CA ALA A 6 -6.16 -2.20 -18.82
C ALA A 6 -5.56 -2.40 -17.42
N HIS A 7 -6.37 -2.22 -16.36
CA HIS A 7 -5.95 -2.53 -15.00
C HIS A 7 -5.63 -4.01 -14.80
N ASN A 8 -6.50 -4.90 -15.28
CA ASN A 8 -6.27 -6.36 -15.22
C ASN A 8 -5.02 -6.76 -15.99
N GLN A 9 -4.87 -6.29 -17.24
CA GLN A 9 -3.69 -6.57 -18.06
C GLN A 9 -2.39 -6.14 -17.38
N LEU A 10 -2.38 -4.99 -16.71
CA LEU A 10 -1.20 -4.56 -15.96
C LEU A 10 -0.90 -5.51 -14.79
N VAL A 11 -1.91 -5.90 -14.02
CA VAL A 11 -1.70 -6.81 -12.89
C VAL A 11 -1.26 -8.19 -13.36
N ASP A 12 -1.85 -8.70 -14.45
CA ASP A 12 -1.43 -9.96 -15.06
C ASP A 12 0.04 -9.91 -15.47
N TYR A 13 0.46 -8.82 -16.11
CA TYR A 13 1.86 -8.60 -16.47
C TYR A 13 2.78 -8.54 -15.24
N LEU A 14 2.39 -7.83 -14.18
CA LEU A 14 3.16 -7.76 -12.94
C LEU A 14 3.27 -9.13 -12.25
N GLU A 15 2.18 -9.91 -12.24
CA GLU A 15 2.16 -11.25 -11.69
C GLU A 15 3.10 -12.19 -12.46
N GLU A 16 3.09 -12.12 -13.79
CA GLU A 16 3.97 -12.89 -14.67
C GLU A 16 5.45 -12.55 -14.40
N GLN A 17 5.81 -11.26 -14.42
CA GLN A 17 7.20 -10.82 -14.28
C GLN A 17 7.75 -11.01 -12.85
N PHE A 18 6.89 -10.93 -11.83
CA PHE A 18 7.34 -10.88 -10.44
C PHE A 18 6.83 -12.02 -9.54
N SER A 19 6.23 -13.07 -10.10
CA SER A 19 5.68 -14.23 -9.35
C SER A 19 6.61 -14.80 -8.26
N GLY A 20 7.93 -14.78 -8.49
CA GLY A 20 8.93 -15.24 -7.53
C GLY A 20 9.33 -14.22 -6.45
N TYR A 21 8.97 -12.95 -6.61
CA TYR A 21 9.52 -11.84 -5.82
C TYR A 21 8.49 -11.19 -4.91
N TYR A 22 7.24 -11.07 -5.33
CA TYR A 22 6.25 -10.30 -4.57
C TYR A 22 5.67 -11.09 -3.40
N MET A 23 5.35 -10.36 -2.33
CA MET A 23 4.59 -10.87 -1.19
C MET A 23 3.10 -10.76 -1.48
N ARG A 24 2.39 -11.88 -1.38
CA ARG A 24 0.92 -11.87 -1.42
C ARG A 24 0.38 -11.08 -0.24
N ARG A 25 -0.65 -10.30 -0.53
CA ARG A 25 -1.35 -9.48 0.45
C ARG A 25 -1.98 -10.37 1.55
N PRO A 26 -1.64 -10.15 2.83
CA PRO A 26 -2.31 -10.82 3.95
C PRO A 26 -3.73 -10.26 4.15
N ILE A 27 -4.56 -10.98 4.91
CA ILE A 27 -5.96 -10.58 5.16
C ILE A 27 -6.02 -9.21 5.85
N ASN A 28 -5.19 -9.01 6.88
CA ASN A 28 -5.09 -7.75 7.62
C ASN A 28 -3.75 -7.05 7.32
N VAL A 29 -3.67 -6.42 6.14
CA VAL A 29 -2.48 -5.72 5.65
C VAL A 29 -1.87 -4.77 6.69
N TRP A 30 -2.69 -3.94 7.32
CA TRP A 30 -2.20 -2.90 8.23
C TRP A 30 -1.82 -3.40 9.62
N MET A 31 -2.19 -4.64 9.96
CA MET A 31 -1.74 -5.32 11.18
C MET A 31 -0.52 -6.22 10.93
N THR A 32 -0.07 -6.32 9.67
CA THR A 32 1.09 -7.16 9.33
C THR A 32 2.36 -6.51 9.85
N SER A 33 3.06 -7.23 10.71
CA SER A 33 4.32 -6.79 11.29
C SER A 33 5.46 -6.82 10.27
N LEU A 34 6.49 -6.02 10.52
CA LEU A 34 7.73 -6.10 9.73
C LEU A 34 8.36 -7.49 9.83
N GLU A 35 8.30 -8.15 10.99
CA GLU A 35 8.80 -9.51 11.17
C GLU A 35 8.13 -10.50 10.23
N GLU A 36 6.80 -10.46 10.10
CA GLU A 36 6.06 -11.32 9.15
C GLU A 36 6.45 -11.03 7.69
N ILE A 37 6.66 -9.74 7.34
CA ILE A 37 7.14 -9.36 6.01
C ILE A 37 8.52 -9.96 5.75
N TRP A 38 9.46 -9.85 6.69
CA TRP A 38 10.80 -10.40 6.57
C TRP A 38 10.81 -11.93 6.50
N ALA A 39 10.01 -12.58 7.35
CA ALA A 39 9.87 -14.04 7.39
C ALA A 39 9.31 -14.63 6.09
N SER A 40 8.56 -13.84 5.30
CA SER A 40 8.06 -14.27 3.99
C SER A 40 9.17 -14.59 2.98
N GLY A 41 10.39 -14.05 3.18
CA GLY A 41 11.51 -14.16 2.24
C GLY A 41 11.29 -13.46 0.90
N ARG A 42 10.16 -12.76 0.73
CA ARG A 42 9.82 -11.99 -0.47
C ARG A 42 10.49 -10.62 -0.43
N ARG A 43 10.68 -10.04 -1.61
CA ARG A 43 11.51 -8.83 -1.79
C ARG A 43 10.73 -7.66 -2.39
N LEU A 44 9.47 -7.87 -2.74
CA LEU A 44 8.65 -6.87 -3.41
C LEU A 44 7.25 -6.81 -2.79
N ILE A 45 6.77 -5.59 -2.55
CA ILE A 45 5.37 -5.30 -2.25
C ILE A 45 4.89 -4.38 -3.36
N ILE A 46 3.76 -4.72 -3.98
CA ILE A 46 3.17 -3.94 -5.08
C ILE A 46 1.95 -3.20 -4.53
N GLY A 47 2.07 -1.91 -4.25
CA GLY A 47 0.94 -1.06 -3.89
C GLY A 47 0.13 -0.67 -5.13
N TYR A 48 -1.20 -0.72 -5.04
CA TYR A 48 -2.09 -0.44 -6.17
C TYR A 48 -3.28 0.45 -5.75
N ASP A 49 -3.41 1.60 -6.39
CA ASP A 49 -4.46 2.61 -6.13
C ASP A 49 -5.71 2.34 -6.99
N TYR A 50 -6.29 1.15 -6.86
CA TYR A 50 -7.60 0.85 -7.44
C TYR A 50 -8.30 -0.27 -6.68
N SER A 51 -9.29 0.09 -5.86
CA SER A 51 -9.92 -0.80 -4.87
C SER A 51 -10.52 -2.07 -5.48
N SER A 52 -11.13 -1.99 -6.67
CA SER A 52 -11.73 -3.14 -7.35
C SER A 52 -10.70 -4.20 -7.77
N ILE A 53 -9.48 -3.78 -8.08
CA ILE A 53 -8.37 -4.70 -8.37
C ILE A 53 -7.81 -5.27 -7.07
N VAL A 54 -7.60 -4.41 -6.07
CA VAL A 54 -7.10 -4.85 -4.76
C VAL A 54 -8.05 -5.88 -4.17
N SER A 55 -9.37 -5.68 -4.21
CA SER A 55 -10.33 -6.65 -3.65
C SER A 55 -10.30 -8.02 -4.33
N THR A 56 -9.90 -8.10 -5.60
CA THR A 56 -9.92 -9.34 -6.41
C THR A 56 -8.55 -10.01 -6.56
N ARG A 57 -7.46 -9.26 -6.41
CA ARG A 57 -6.09 -9.72 -6.64
C ARG A 57 -5.28 -9.64 -5.35
N SER A 58 -4.82 -10.78 -4.85
CA SER A 58 -3.95 -10.85 -3.67
C SER A 58 -2.47 -10.58 -3.98
N SER A 59 -2.09 -10.44 -5.25
CA SER A 59 -0.75 -10.05 -5.68
C SER A 59 -0.41 -8.59 -5.35
N VAL A 60 -1.42 -7.75 -5.16
CA VAL A 60 -1.26 -6.32 -4.90
C VAL A 60 -1.85 -5.91 -3.55
N TRP A 61 -1.23 -4.90 -2.96
CA TRP A 61 -1.60 -4.31 -1.67
C TRP A 61 -2.41 -3.04 -1.92
N PRO A 62 -3.28 -2.62 -0.98
CA PRO A 62 -3.86 -1.29 -1.02
C PRO A 62 -2.74 -0.25 -1.11
N GLN A 63 -3.01 0.86 -1.79
CA GLN A 63 -2.07 1.97 -1.82
C GLN A 63 -1.65 2.37 -0.40
N VAL A 64 -0.33 2.47 -0.18
CA VAL A 64 0.19 3.11 1.01
C VAL A 64 -0.03 4.61 0.84
N GLY A 65 -0.90 5.18 1.68
CA GLY A 65 -1.18 6.61 1.67
C GLY A 65 0.12 7.39 1.85
N GLN A 66 0.42 8.29 0.91
CA GLN A 66 1.62 9.12 1.00
C GLN A 66 1.45 10.13 2.13
N GLN A 67 2.09 9.86 3.27
CA GLN A 67 2.11 10.74 4.44
C GLN A 67 3.34 11.66 4.49
N TRP A 68 4.13 11.67 3.42
CA TRP A 68 5.35 12.47 3.35
C TRP A 68 4.98 13.93 3.13
N GLY A 69 5.50 14.80 3.99
CA GLY A 69 5.24 16.23 3.93
C GLY A 69 5.97 16.93 2.79
N ASN A 70 5.59 16.63 1.55
CA ASN A 70 5.99 17.40 0.37
C ASN A 70 5.27 18.76 0.36
N VAL A 71 5.61 19.60 1.33
CA VAL A 71 5.01 20.92 1.53
C VAL A 71 6.12 21.97 1.58
N ARG A 72 5.86 23.13 0.97
CA ARG A 72 6.91 24.12 0.66
C ARG A 72 7.50 24.85 1.87
N THR A 73 6.93 24.70 3.07
CA THR A 73 7.38 25.43 4.27
C THR A 73 7.37 24.53 5.50
N ILE A 74 8.30 24.81 6.44
CA ILE A 74 8.43 24.10 7.71
C ILE A 74 7.15 24.20 8.56
N SER A 75 6.49 25.36 8.57
CA SER A 75 5.24 25.53 9.32
C SER A 75 4.10 24.68 8.77
N THR A 76 4.02 24.53 7.44
CA THR A 76 3.04 23.66 6.78
C THR A 76 3.38 22.20 7.03
N LEU A 77 4.67 21.85 7.04
CA LEU A 77 5.15 20.50 7.37
C LEU A 77 4.73 20.11 8.79
N TYR A 78 4.95 20.98 9.76
CA TYR A 78 4.60 20.71 11.16
C TYR A 78 3.09 20.47 11.33
N LYS A 79 2.26 21.31 10.70
CA LYS A 79 0.79 21.14 10.70
C LYS A 79 0.36 19.84 10.02
N HIS A 80 1.00 19.49 8.90
CA HIS A 80 0.70 18.28 8.14
C HIS A 80 1.03 17.02 8.95
N LEU A 81 2.23 16.93 9.52
CA LEU A 81 2.64 15.80 10.35
C LEU A 81 1.79 15.70 11.63
N SER A 82 1.53 16.82 12.31
CA SER A 82 0.68 16.83 13.52
C SER A 82 -0.74 16.32 13.23
N LYS A 83 -1.29 16.60 12.04
CA LYS A 83 -2.61 16.09 11.64
C LYS A 83 -2.57 14.58 11.45
N ILE A 84 -1.54 14.08 10.76
CA ILE A 84 -1.35 12.65 10.50
C ILE A 84 -1.20 11.87 11.81
N GLU A 85 -0.37 12.35 12.73
CA GLU A 85 -0.15 11.71 14.04
C GLU A 85 -1.44 11.64 14.88
N ARG A 86 -2.25 12.71 14.89
CA ARG A 86 -3.55 12.71 15.58
C ARG A 86 -4.52 11.69 14.97
N GLN A 87 -4.63 11.66 13.65
CA GLN A 87 -5.51 10.72 12.96
C GLN A 87 -5.10 9.26 13.22
N ALA A 88 -3.80 8.96 13.18
CA ALA A 88 -3.28 7.63 13.52
C ALA A 88 -3.56 7.24 14.99
N SER A 89 -3.55 8.22 15.90
CA SER A 89 -3.87 7.99 17.31
C SER A 89 -5.35 7.66 17.50
N ASP A 90 -6.25 8.36 16.81
CA ASP A 90 -7.70 8.13 16.92
C ASP A 90 -8.12 6.76 16.34
N ASP A 91 -7.51 6.33 15.23
CA ASP A 91 -7.76 5.01 14.61
C ASP A 91 -7.33 3.83 15.51
N SER A 92 -6.46 4.06 16.50
CA SER A 92 -5.99 3.03 17.44
C SER A 92 -6.95 2.73 18.61
N PHE A 93 -8.06 3.47 18.73
CA PHE A 93 -9.09 3.31 19.76
C PHE A 93 -10.44 2.78 19.25
N THR A 94 -10.52 2.33 17.99
CA THR A 94 -11.69 1.70 17.37
C THR A 94 -11.34 0.36 16.76
#